data_AF-A0A380K4K0-F1
#
_entry.id   AF-A0A380K4K0-F1
#
_cell.length_a   1.000
_cell.length_b   1.000
_cell.length_c   1.000
_cell.angle_alpha   90.00
_cell.angle_beta   90.00
_cell.angle_gamma   90.00
#
_symmetry.space_group_name_H-M   'P 1'
#
loop_
_entity.id
_entity.type
_entity.pdbx_description
1 polymer ?
#
loop_
_entity_poly.entity_id
_entity_poly.type
_entity_poly.pdbx_seq_one_letter_code
_entity_poly.pdbx_strand_id
1 'polypeptide(L)'
;MQLQVTLEYVFFKKGKNISKRVLINNNGQHDIVLTRALSSTFWLEDTNDYQAYHFSGACWISERQLKKYPLQQGSFKVESLTGTSNHQHNPFVAIAKKETTFDTGMCYGANLVYSGNFIQQIDVNEWNQARLMSGISPYAFSWQLKPNENFATPQTVLSFSQDSLNGLVQENASFISEHIISPFWAKPERPIVLNSWETYVFDFDENKLLILAQHWA
;
A
#
# COMPACT_ATOMS: atom_id res chain seq x y z
N MET A 1 -27.36 -19.98 1.25
CA MET A 1 -26.03 -19.35 1.08
C MET A 1 -25.35 -19.39 2.44
N GLN A 2 -24.32 -20.21 2.61
CA GLN A 2 -23.55 -20.28 3.86
C GLN A 2 -22.17 -19.70 3.57
N LEU A 3 -22.07 -18.37 3.62
CA LEU A 3 -20.82 -17.65 3.44
C LEU A 3 -20.27 -17.28 4.81
N GLN A 4 -19.03 -17.69 5.08
CA GLN A 4 -18.32 -17.31 6.29
C GLN A 4 -17.28 -16.26 5.93
N VAL A 5 -17.34 -15.10 6.59
CA VAL A 5 -16.36 -14.02 6.42
C VAL A 5 -15.61 -13.87 7.74
N THR A 6 -14.30 -14.11 7.71
CA THR A 6 -13.42 -13.95 8.86
C THR A 6 -12.57 -12.69 8.67
N LEU A 7 -12.72 -11.75 9.59
CA LEU A 7 -11.91 -10.54 9.64
C LEU A 7 -10.71 -10.80 10.55
N GLU A 8 -9.51 -10.76 9.99
CA GLU A 8 -8.30 -10.94 10.76
C GLU A 8 -7.63 -9.60 11.08
N TYR A 9 -7.26 -9.47 12.35
CA TYR A 9 -6.57 -8.30 12.90
C TYR A 9 -5.30 -8.78 13.58
N VAL A 10 -4.15 -8.36 13.06
CA VAL A 10 -2.84 -8.69 13.64
C VAL A 10 -2.25 -7.41 14.23
N PHE A 11 -2.05 -7.43 15.54
CA PHE A 11 -1.44 -6.34 16.29
C PHE A 11 0.05 -6.64 16.51
N PHE A 12 0.91 -5.71 16.13
CA PHE A 12 2.36 -5.87 16.28
C PHE A 12 2.81 -5.23 17.60
N LYS A 13 3.42 -6.02 18.48
CA LYS A 13 3.85 -5.56 19.82
C LYS A 13 4.92 -4.47 19.76
N LYS A 14 5.80 -4.54 18.77
CA LYS A 14 6.81 -3.52 18.47
C LYS A 14 6.26 -2.66 17.35
N GLY A 15 5.65 -1.55 17.72
CA GLY A 15 5.14 -0.57 16.77
C GLY A 15 3.67 -0.20 16.96
N LYS A 16 3.23 0.78 16.17
CA LYS A 16 1.86 1.29 16.14
C LYS A 16 1.16 0.86 14.84
N ASN A 17 1.40 -0.39 14.42
CA ASN A 17 0.87 -0.96 13.18
C ASN A 17 -0.14 -2.08 13.44
N ILE A 18 -1.18 -2.12 12.61
CA ILE A 18 -2.22 -3.14 12.59
C ILE A 18 -2.33 -3.67 11.17
N SER A 19 -2.14 -4.98 10.98
CA SER A 19 -2.43 -5.62 9.69
C SER A 19 -3.86 -6.16 9.69
N LYS A 20 -4.61 -5.85 8.63
CA LYS A 20 -5.98 -6.31 8.41
C LYS A 20 -6.05 -7.13 7.12
N ARG A 21 -6.73 -8.26 7.17
CA ARG A 21 -7.16 -9.02 5.98
C ARG A 21 -8.52 -9.66 6.20
N VAL A 22 -9.16 -10.02 5.09
CA VAL A 22 -10.45 -10.69 5.07
C VAL A 22 -10.29 -12.05 4.40
N LEU A 23 -10.77 -13.10 5.08
CA LEU A 23 -10.91 -14.44 4.53
C LEU A 23 -12.38 -14.70 4.27
N ILE A 24 -12.70 -15.15 3.07
CA ILE A 24 -14.05 -15.45 2.62
C ILE A 24 -14.10 -16.93 2.25
N ASN A 25 -14.92 -17.70 2.99
CA ASN A 25 -15.07 -19.14 2.79
C ASN A 25 -16.50 -19.45 2.33
N ASN A 26 -16.63 -20.20 1.25
CA ASN A 26 -17.92 -20.67 0.76
C ASN A 26 -18.23 -22.06 1.34
N ASN A 27 -19.00 -22.12 2.42
CA ASN A 27 -19.48 -23.38 3.01
C ASN A 27 -20.83 -23.82 2.41
N GLY A 28 -21.29 -23.15 1.34
CA GLY A 28 -22.53 -23.45 0.65
C GLY A 28 -22.39 -24.55 -0.41
N GLN A 29 -23.52 -24.87 -1.04
CA GLN A 29 -23.63 -25.84 -2.14
C GLN A 29 -23.66 -25.18 -3.53
N HIS A 30 -23.57 -23.85 -3.59
CA HIS A 30 -23.65 -23.08 -4.84
C HIS A 30 -22.41 -22.20 -5.00
N ASP A 31 -22.04 -21.97 -6.25
CA ASP A 31 -20.97 -21.04 -6.61
C ASP A 31 -21.37 -19.61 -6.27
N ILE A 32 -20.41 -18.85 -5.73
CA ILE A 32 -20.58 -17.44 -5.37
C ILE A 32 -19.55 -16.64 -6.15
N VAL A 33 -19.97 -15.54 -6.77
CA VAL A 33 -19.04 -14.64 -7.46
C VAL A 33 -18.79 -13.42 -6.60
N LEU A 34 -17.53 -13.22 -6.20
CA LEU A 34 -17.08 -12.01 -5.52
C LEU A 34 -16.82 -10.91 -6.55
N THR A 35 -17.62 -9.85 -6.47
CA THR A 35 -17.46 -8.65 -7.31
C THR A 35 -16.65 -7.55 -6.63
N ARG A 36 -16.56 -7.58 -5.29
CA ARG A 36 -15.77 -6.63 -4.50
C ARG A 36 -15.28 -7.29 -3.21
N ALA A 37 -13.97 -7.30 -3.01
CA ALA A 37 -13.33 -7.80 -1.80
C ALA A 37 -12.24 -6.83 -1.34
N LEU A 38 -12.60 -5.95 -0.40
CA LEU A 38 -11.65 -5.00 0.19
C LEU A 38 -10.93 -5.63 1.38
N SER A 39 -9.66 -5.27 1.55
CA SER A 39 -8.79 -5.78 2.61
C SER A 39 -9.05 -5.10 3.95
N SER A 40 -9.36 -3.80 3.93
CA SER A 40 -9.65 -3.07 5.15
C SER A 40 -10.60 -1.90 4.92
N THR A 41 -11.35 -1.61 5.98
CA THR A 41 -12.07 -0.37 6.19
C THR A 41 -11.66 0.21 7.53
N PHE A 42 -11.48 1.52 7.58
CA PHE A 42 -11.13 2.26 8.77
C PHE A 42 -11.95 3.56 8.80
N TRP A 43 -12.46 3.88 9.98
CA TRP A 43 -13.31 5.05 10.19
C TRP A 43 -12.57 6.06 11.03
N LEU A 44 -12.61 7.30 10.58
CA LEU A 44 -12.09 8.46 11.28
C LEU A 44 -13.25 9.39 11.61
N GLU A 45 -13.35 9.71 12.89
CA GLU A 45 -14.28 10.72 13.40
C GLU A 45 -13.65 12.11 13.29
N ASP A 46 -14.48 13.12 13.05
CA ASP A 46 -14.10 14.53 12.97
C ASP A 46 -12.90 14.80 12.03
N THR A 47 -13.11 14.60 10.73
CA THR A 47 -12.09 14.85 9.71
C THR A 47 -12.06 16.28 9.19
N ASN A 48 -12.59 17.24 9.97
CA ASN A 48 -12.42 18.65 9.68
C ASN A 48 -10.92 18.99 9.66
N ASP A 49 -10.50 19.72 8.63
CA ASP A 49 -9.11 20.12 8.39
C ASP A 49 -8.11 18.98 8.16
N TYR A 50 -8.58 17.77 7.84
CA TYR A 50 -7.68 16.70 7.41
C TYR A 50 -7.33 16.80 5.93
N GLN A 51 -6.13 16.32 5.60
CA GLN A 51 -5.62 16.21 4.25
C GLN A 51 -5.19 14.76 3.99
N ALA A 52 -5.55 14.26 2.82
CA ALA A 52 -5.01 13.03 2.28
C ALA A 52 -3.69 13.31 1.57
N TYR A 53 -2.65 12.64 2.03
CA TYR A 53 -1.34 12.58 1.43
C TYR A 53 -1.26 11.30 0.60
N HIS A 54 -1.00 11.45 -0.68
CA HIS A 54 -0.79 10.32 -1.57
C HIS A 54 0.41 10.59 -2.46
N PHE A 55 1.05 9.52 -2.91
CA PHE A 55 2.16 9.62 -3.83
C PHE A 55 1.65 9.34 -5.24
N SER A 56 1.59 10.39 -6.06
CA SER A 56 1.26 10.25 -7.48
C SER A 56 2.29 10.91 -8.39
N GLY A 57 2.82 10.11 -9.31
CA GLY A 57 3.75 10.56 -10.36
C GLY A 57 3.01 10.80 -11.67
N ALA A 58 3.57 11.64 -12.55
CA ALA A 58 3.00 11.89 -13.86
C ALA A 58 3.33 10.78 -14.88
N CYS A 59 4.52 10.18 -14.77
CA CYS A 59 5.03 9.19 -15.72
C CYS A 59 6.23 8.42 -15.12
N TRP A 60 6.69 7.40 -15.85
CA TRP A 60 8.03 6.82 -15.73
C TRP A 60 9.09 7.95 -15.71
N ILE A 61 10.09 7.87 -14.82
CA ILE A 61 11.11 8.90 -14.51
C ILE A 61 10.64 10.01 -13.54
N SER A 62 9.37 10.04 -13.17
CA SER A 62 8.84 11.03 -12.22
C SER A 62 7.90 10.39 -11.20
N GLU A 63 8.37 9.31 -10.57
CA GLU A 63 7.58 8.52 -9.63
C GLU A 63 7.42 9.19 -8.26
N ARG A 64 6.27 8.91 -7.62
CA ARG A 64 6.01 9.16 -6.20
C ARG A 64 6.20 10.61 -5.75
N GLN A 65 5.71 11.57 -6.54
CA GLN A 65 5.61 12.95 -6.05
C GLN A 65 4.53 13.04 -4.96
N LEU A 66 4.85 13.72 -3.86
CA LEU A 66 3.91 13.94 -2.78
C LEU A 66 2.82 14.91 -3.22
N LYS A 67 1.56 14.45 -3.20
CA LYS A 67 0.39 15.30 -3.44
C LYS A 67 -0.49 15.31 -2.19
N LYS A 68 -0.98 16.50 -1.88
CA LYS A 68 -1.87 16.77 -0.76
C LYS A 68 -3.25 17.10 -1.32
N TYR A 69 -4.27 16.44 -0.79
CA TYR A 69 -5.66 16.70 -1.15
C TYR A 69 -6.45 17.01 0.12
N PRO A 70 -7.08 18.19 0.25
CA PRO A 70 -7.93 18.49 1.40
C PRO A 70 -9.14 17.56 1.38
N LEU A 71 -9.44 16.90 2.51
CA LEU A 71 -10.63 16.08 2.60
C LEU A 71 -11.86 16.99 2.61
N GLN A 72 -12.76 16.72 1.67
CA GLN A 72 -14.03 17.43 1.49
C GLN A 72 -15.13 16.39 1.33
N GLN A 73 -16.38 16.80 1.56
CA GLN A 73 -17.55 15.95 1.35
C GLN A 73 -17.53 15.36 -0.07
N GLY A 74 -17.65 14.04 -0.15
CA GLY A 74 -17.49 13.29 -1.41
C GLY A 74 -16.49 12.15 -1.29
N SER A 75 -16.06 11.63 -2.44
CA SER A 75 -15.15 10.48 -2.54
C SER A 75 -13.82 10.90 -3.16
N PHE A 76 -12.72 10.73 -2.42
CA PHE A 76 -11.37 10.79 -2.96
C PHE A 76 -10.87 9.37 -3.23
N LYS A 77 -10.47 9.07 -4.46
CA LYS A 77 -10.05 7.73 -4.86
C LYS A 77 -8.72 7.76 -5.59
N VAL A 78 -7.82 6.87 -5.18
CA VAL A 78 -6.57 6.55 -5.87
C VAL A 78 -6.63 5.07 -6.26
N GLU A 79 -6.58 4.77 -7.55
CA GLU A 79 -6.67 3.40 -8.06
C GLU A 79 -5.65 3.15 -9.17
N SER A 80 -5.24 1.89 -9.32
CA SER A 80 -4.52 1.42 -10.50
C SER A 80 -5.30 0.32 -11.20
N LEU A 81 -5.43 0.45 -12.53
CA LEU A 81 -6.16 -0.46 -13.42
C LEU A 81 -5.24 -1.17 -14.43
N THR A 82 -3.92 -0.98 -14.31
CA THR A 82 -2.93 -1.43 -15.32
C THR A 82 -2.40 -2.85 -15.07
N GLY A 83 -2.98 -3.59 -14.14
CA GLY A 83 -2.51 -4.91 -13.71
C GLY A 83 -1.33 -4.84 -12.74
N THR A 84 -0.75 -3.66 -12.52
CA THR A 84 0.35 -3.42 -11.58
C THR A 84 0.03 -2.25 -10.66
N SER A 85 0.76 -2.08 -9.56
CA SER A 85 0.67 -0.86 -8.74
C SER A 85 1.07 0.40 -9.52
N ASN A 86 1.77 0.28 -10.66
CA ASN A 86 2.11 1.34 -11.61
C ASN A 86 3.01 2.48 -11.05
N HIS A 87 3.55 3.28 -11.96
CA HIS A 87 4.35 4.48 -11.68
C HIS A 87 3.48 5.69 -11.25
N GLN A 88 2.21 5.66 -11.66
CA GLN A 88 1.27 6.76 -11.49
C GLN A 88 0.81 6.93 -10.04
N HIS A 89 0.56 5.83 -9.34
CA HIS A 89 -0.04 5.85 -8.01
C HIS A 89 0.59 4.81 -7.10
N ASN A 90 1.03 5.21 -5.91
CA ASN A 90 1.50 4.25 -4.92
C ASN A 90 0.31 3.73 -4.08
N PRO A 91 0.28 2.44 -3.67
CA PRO A 91 -0.75 1.88 -2.80
C PRO A 91 -0.67 2.34 -1.34
N PHE A 92 -0.09 3.52 -1.10
CA PHE A 92 0.03 4.17 0.18
C PHE A 92 -0.79 5.46 0.21
N VAL A 93 -1.56 5.63 1.27
CA VAL A 93 -2.24 6.87 1.59
C VAL A 93 -2.02 7.20 3.06
N ALA A 94 -1.78 8.47 3.36
CA ALA A 94 -1.76 8.97 4.72
C ALA A 94 -2.82 10.05 4.92
N ILE A 95 -3.38 10.14 6.11
CA ILE A 95 -4.39 11.12 6.50
C ILE A 95 -3.83 11.85 7.71
N ALA A 96 -3.64 13.16 7.60
CA ALA A 96 -3.14 13.98 8.69
C ALA A 96 -3.85 15.34 8.70
N LYS A 97 -3.88 16.00 9.86
CA LYS A 97 -4.40 17.37 9.95
C LYS A 97 -3.55 18.32 9.10
N LYS A 98 -4.15 19.39 8.59
CA LYS A 98 -3.49 20.43 7.78
C LYS A 98 -2.29 21.06 8.48
N GLU A 99 -2.34 21.17 9.80
CA GLU A 99 -1.27 21.73 10.65
C GLU A 99 -0.13 20.74 10.93
N THR A 100 -0.30 19.46 10.54
CA THR A 100 0.71 18.43 10.76
C THR A 100 1.96 18.75 9.94
N THR A 101 3.09 18.80 10.62
CA THR A 101 4.41 19.02 10.04
C THR A 101 5.23 17.72 10.06
N PHE A 102 6.48 17.80 9.61
CA PHE A 102 7.42 16.70 9.69
C PHE A 102 7.81 16.33 11.14
N ASP A 103 7.60 17.24 12.10
CA ASP A 103 8.04 17.07 13.49
C ASP A 103 6.90 17.12 14.51
N THR A 104 5.70 17.54 14.09
CA THR A 104 4.53 17.64 14.96
C THR A 104 3.23 17.20 14.27
N GLY A 105 2.37 16.50 15.00
CA GLY A 105 0.97 16.27 14.65
C GLY A 105 0.61 14.81 14.37
N MET A 106 -0.69 14.54 14.44
CA MET A 106 -1.25 13.20 14.31
C MET A 106 -1.44 12.81 12.85
N CYS A 107 -1.01 11.61 12.50
CA CYS A 107 -1.18 11.06 11.17
C CYS A 107 -1.47 9.56 11.19
N TYR A 108 -2.32 9.16 10.25
CA TYR A 108 -2.70 7.78 9.97
C TYR A 108 -2.12 7.41 8.61
N GLY A 109 -1.52 6.24 8.48
CA GLY A 109 -1.04 5.67 7.22
C GLY A 109 -1.77 4.38 6.91
N ALA A 110 -2.01 4.11 5.64
CA ALA A 110 -2.50 2.84 5.15
C ALA A 110 -1.68 2.42 3.93
N ASN A 111 -1.09 1.23 4.01
CA ASN A 111 -0.33 0.63 2.93
C ASN A 111 -0.93 -0.73 2.56
N LEU A 112 -1.10 -1.01 1.28
CA LEU A 112 -1.58 -2.30 0.82
C LEU A 112 -0.40 -3.19 0.40
N VAL A 113 -0.28 -4.36 1.02
CA VAL A 113 0.71 -5.39 0.64
C VAL A 113 0.18 -6.14 -0.58
N TYR A 114 0.20 -5.47 -1.73
CA TYR A 114 -0.25 -6.00 -3.02
C TYR A 114 0.40 -5.24 -4.18
N SER A 115 0.74 -5.95 -5.25
CA SER A 115 1.43 -5.39 -6.41
C SER A 115 0.56 -5.29 -7.67
N GLY A 116 -0.71 -5.68 -7.59
CA GLY A 116 -1.66 -5.64 -8.72
C GLY A 116 -2.58 -4.42 -8.68
N ASN A 117 -3.79 -4.58 -9.23
CA ASN A 117 -4.83 -3.56 -9.20
C ASN A 117 -5.30 -3.28 -7.77
N PHE A 118 -5.09 -2.05 -7.31
CA PHE A 118 -5.46 -1.63 -5.97
C PHE A 118 -6.42 -0.44 -6.01
N ILE A 119 -7.14 -0.24 -4.91
CA ILE A 119 -7.94 0.94 -4.63
C ILE A 119 -7.66 1.42 -3.21
N GLN A 120 -7.43 2.72 -3.09
CA GLN A 120 -7.39 3.48 -1.84
C GLN A 120 -8.44 4.58 -1.96
N GLN A 121 -9.54 4.46 -1.21
CA GLN A 121 -10.68 5.36 -1.31
C GLN A 121 -10.97 5.96 0.07
N ILE A 122 -11.15 7.28 0.13
CA ILE A 122 -11.55 8.01 1.32
C ILE A 122 -12.87 8.71 1.01
N ASP A 123 -13.93 8.28 1.67
CA ASP A 123 -15.26 8.88 1.54
C ASP A 123 -15.58 9.72 2.77
N VAL A 124 -15.94 10.99 2.60
CA VAL A 124 -16.35 11.89 3.68
C VAL A 124 -17.86 12.08 3.62
N ASN A 125 -18.53 11.76 4.72
CA ASN A 125 -19.99 11.90 4.83
C ASN A 125 -20.41 13.32 5.28
N GLU A 126 -21.73 13.54 5.35
CA GLU A 126 -22.35 14.80 5.80
C GLU A 126 -22.03 15.21 7.24
N TRP A 127 -21.54 14.27 8.07
CA TRP A 127 -21.10 14.53 9.44
C TRP A 127 -19.59 14.72 9.57
N ASN A 128 -18.88 14.94 8.46
CA ASN A 128 -17.42 15.07 8.41
C ASN A 128 -16.69 13.86 9.02
N GLN A 129 -17.23 12.66 8.82
CA GLN A 129 -16.54 11.41 9.14
C GLN A 129 -15.94 10.83 7.86
N ALA A 130 -14.68 10.44 7.91
CA ALA A 130 -14.01 9.83 6.76
C ALA A 130 -13.95 8.31 6.90
N ARG A 131 -14.33 7.61 5.84
CA ARG A 131 -14.15 6.17 5.68
C ARG A 131 -13.00 5.91 4.73
N LEU A 132 -11.87 5.43 5.27
CA LEU A 132 -10.76 4.93 4.48
C LEU A 132 -11.00 3.45 4.13
N MET A 133 -10.94 3.15 2.84
CA MET A 133 -11.13 1.82 2.28
C MET A 133 -9.90 1.46 1.44
N SER A 134 -9.33 0.29 1.71
CA SER A 134 -8.14 -0.20 1.02
C SER A 134 -8.34 -1.66 0.58
N GLY A 135 -7.90 -2.00 -0.62
CA GLY A 135 -7.92 -3.38 -1.10
C GLY A 135 -7.69 -3.53 -2.59
N ILE A 136 -8.11 -4.68 -3.12
CA ILE A 136 -8.09 -4.95 -4.56
C ILE A 136 -9.12 -4.03 -5.24
N SER A 137 -8.76 -3.46 -6.39
CA SER A 137 -9.71 -2.65 -7.16
C SER A 137 -10.91 -3.50 -7.59
N PRO A 138 -12.16 -3.03 -7.37
CA PRO A 138 -13.35 -3.72 -7.88
C PRO A 138 -13.46 -3.66 -9.40
N TYR A 139 -12.72 -2.76 -10.05
CA TYR A 139 -12.73 -2.62 -11.50
C TYR A 139 -12.02 -3.83 -12.13
N ALA A 140 -12.74 -4.55 -12.97
CA ALA A 140 -12.31 -5.80 -13.61
C ALA A 140 -11.94 -6.92 -12.62
N PHE A 141 -12.48 -6.90 -11.39
CA PHE A 141 -12.32 -7.99 -10.43
C PHE A 141 -13.59 -8.85 -10.38
N SER A 142 -13.42 -10.15 -10.63
CA SER A 142 -14.46 -11.15 -10.45
C SER A 142 -13.78 -12.44 -10.01
N TRP A 143 -14.16 -12.97 -8.86
CA TRP A 143 -13.61 -14.22 -8.34
C TRP A 143 -14.74 -15.21 -8.06
N GLN A 144 -14.74 -16.33 -8.78
CA GLN A 144 -15.69 -17.42 -8.54
C GLN A 144 -15.19 -18.29 -7.39
N LEU A 145 -15.96 -18.35 -6.30
CA LEU A 145 -15.78 -19.23 -5.15
C LEU A 145 -16.69 -20.44 -5.30
N LYS A 146 -16.12 -21.61 -5.59
CA LYS A 146 -16.84 -22.88 -5.56
C LYS A 146 -17.13 -23.33 -4.12
N PRO A 147 -18.03 -24.30 -3.92
CA PRO A 147 -18.21 -24.95 -2.62
C PRO A 147 -16.88 -25.42 -2.02
N ASN A 148 -16.66 -25.09 -0.74
CA ASN A 148 -15.44 -25.35 0.05
C ASN A 148 -14.18 -24.61 -0.41
N GLU A 149 -14.27 -23.66 -1.35
CA GLU A 149 -13.15 -22.78 -1.67
C GLU A 149 -13.07 -21.60 -0.69
N ASN A 150 -11.84 -21.10 -0.54
CA ASN A 150 -11.51 -19.93 0.26
C ASN A 150 -10.85 -18.87 -0.61
N PHE A 151 -11.12 -17.61 -0.28
CA PHE A 151 -10.49 -16.45 -0.88
C PHE A 151 -9.91 -15.56 0.21
N ALA A 152 -8.64 -15.21 0.08
CA ALA A 152 -7.95 -14.33 1.00
C ALA A 152 -7.62 -13.00 0.31
N THR A 153 -8.04 -11.88 0.91
CA THR A 153 -7.62 -10.57 0.44
C THR A 153 -6.14 -10.32 0.82
N PRO A 154 -5.42 -9.45 0.07
CA PRO A 154 -4.13 -8.95 0.52
C PRO A 154 -4.24 -8.25 1.87
N GLN A 155 -3.12 -8.10 2.56
CA GLN A 155 -3.08 -7.42 3.85
C GLN A 155 -2.97 -5.90 3.66
N THR A 156 -3.80 -5.13 4.36
CA THR A 156 -3.58 -3.69 4.55
C THR A 156 -2.91 -3.48 5.90
N VAL A 157 -1.79 -2.77 5.90
CA VAL A 157 -1.09 -2.32 7.09
C VAL A 157 -1.56 -0.90 7.39
N LEU A 158 -2.21 -0.74 8.53
CA LEU A 158 -2.59 0.56 9.08
C LEU A 158 -1.54 0.96 10.11
N SER A 159 -1.04 2.18 10.00
CA SER A 159 0.04 2.71 10.84
C SER A 159 -0.44 4.01 11.48
N PHE A 160 -0.09 4.24 12.74
CA PHE A 160 -0.47 5.46 13.46
C PHE A 160 0.74 6.14 14.08
N SER A 161 0.85 7.46 13.93
CA SER A 161 1.84 8.28 14.61
C SER A 161 1.15 9.49 15.22
N GLN A 162 1.40 9.71 16.51
CA GLN A 162 0.89 10.88 17.24
C GLN A 162 1.88 12.05 17.17
N ASP A 163 3.14 11.74 16.89
CA ASP A 163 4.26 12.66 17.06
C ASP A 163 4.45 13.47 15.78
N SER A 164 4.58 12.82 14.62
CA SER A 164 4.79 13.50 13.33
C SER A 164 4.69 12.61 12.09
N LEU A 165 4.76 13.23 10.90
CA LEU A 165 4.94 12.53 9.63
C LEU A 165 6.27 11.76 9.55
N ASN A 166 7.37 12.30 10.10
CA ASN A 166 8.63 11.54 10.17
C ASN A 166 8.48 10.30 11.03
N GLY A 167 7.75 10.39 12.14
CA GLY A 167 7.41 9.23 12.98
C GLY A 167 6.65 8.16 12.19
N LEU A 168 5.69 8.56 11.35
CA LEU A 168 4.96 7.61 10.49
C LEU A 168 5.87 6.94 9.45
N VAL A 169 6.82 7.67 8.87
CA VAL A 169 7.78 7.12 7.91
C VAL A 169 8.72 6.12 8.60
N GLN A 170 9.26 6.48 9.76
CA GLN A 170 10.14 5.61 10.54
C GLN A 170 9.41 4.33 11.00
N GLU A 171 8.16 4.47 11.43
CA GLU A 171 7.31 3.36 11.85
C GLU A 171 7.05 2.39 10.69
N ASN A 172 6.67 2.92 9.51
CA ASN A 172 6.49 2.11 8.31
C ASN A 172 7.80 1.47 7.84
N ALA A 173 8.91 2.20 7.84
CA ALA A 173 10.21 1.67 7.43
C ALA A 173 10.68 0.53 8.35
N SER A 174 10.53 0.71 9.66
CA SER A 174 10.86 -0.31 10.66
C SER A 174 9.98 -1.56 10.47
N PHE A 175 8.67 -1.35 10.28
CA PHE A 175 7.73 -2.44 10.01
C PHE A 175 8.09 -3.23 8.75
N ILE A 176 8.38 -2.54 7.65
CA ILE A 176 8.76 -3.17 6.38
C ILE A 176 10.06 -3.97 6.56
N SER A 177 11.06 -3.40 7.24
CA SER A 177 12.34 -4.04 7.47
C SER A 177 12.24 -5.30 8.33
N GLU A 178 11.46 -5.26 9.41
CA GLU A 178 11.37 -6.37 10.37
C GLU A 178 10.36 -7.45 9.96
N HIS A 179 9.30 -7.10 9.23
CA HIS A 179 8.14 -7.98 9.03
C HIS A 179 7.76 -8.26 7.57
N ILE A 180 8.26 -7.49 6.59
CA ILE A 180 7.91 -7.70 5.17
C ILE A 180 9.12 -8.15 4.35
N ILE A 181 10.27 -7.50 4.50
CA ILE A 181 11.46 -7.83 3.72
C ILE A 181 11.91 -9.26 4.04
N SER A 182 12.38 -9.97 3.01
CA SER A 182 12.94 -11.31 3.19
C SER A 182 14.02 -11.30 4.27
N PRO A 183 13.97 -12.20 5.27
CA PRO A 183 14.93 -12.25 6.37
C PRO A 183 16.40 -12.32 5.91
N PHE A 184 16.62 -12.88 4.71
CA PHE A 184 17.94 -12.97 4.09
C PHE A 184 18.55 -11.59 3.78
N TRP A 185 17.73 -10.61 3.36
CA TRP A 185 18.17 -9.27 2.96
C TRP A 185 17.87 -8.18 3.99
N ALA A 186 17.16 -8.50 5.07
CA ALA A 186 16.74 -7.52 6.07
C ALA A 186 17.89 -6.99 6.94
N LYS A 187 18.93 -7.81 7.18
CA LYS A 187 20.05 -7.49 8.08
C LYS A 187 21.40 -7.22 7.42
N PRO A 188 21.83 -7.93 6.35
CA PRO A 188 23.15 -7.68 5.79
C PRO A 188 23.19 -6.32 5.08
N GLU A 189 24.36 -5.70 5.10
CA GLU A 189 24.63 -4.53 4.26
C GLU A 189 24.47 -4.90 2.79
N ARG A 190 23.81 -4.04 2.01
CA ARG A 190 23.61 -4.29 0.59
C ARG A 190 24.94 -4.10 -0.14
N PRO A 191 25.34 -5.03 -1.02
CA PRO A 191 26.56 -4.87 -1.79
C PRO A 191 26.47 -3.62 -2.65
N ILE A 192 27.57 -2.90 -2.79
CA ILE A 192 27.66 -1.81 -3.76
C ILE A 192 27.77 -2.47 -5.14
N VAL A 193 26.73 -2.30 -5.95
CA VAL A 193 26.64 -2.91 -7.28
C VAL A 193 26.92 -1.87 -8.35
N LEU A 194 27.55 -2.32 -9.42
CA LEU A 194 27.74 -1.56 -10.63
C LEU A 194 26.82 -2.16 -11.72
N ASN A 195 26.01 -1.31 -12.33
CA ASN A 195 25.07 -1.71 -13.38
C ASN A 195 25.48 -1.07 -14.71
N SER A 196 25.70 -1.91 -15.73
CA SER A 196 26.16 -1.50 -17.06
C SER A 196 25.06 -0.91 -17.95
N TRP A 197 23.80 -0.90 -17.48
CA TRP A 197 22.64 -0.48 -18.29
C TRP A 197 22.77 0.92 -18.87
N GLU A 198 23.14 1.93 -18.07
CA GLU A 198 23.29 3.30 -18.58
C GLU A 198 24.61 3.53 -19.34
N THR A 199 25.63 2.68 -19.12
CA THR A 199 26.96 2.82 -19.73
C THR A 199 27.01 2.29 -21.15
N TYR A 200 26.40 1.13 -21.38
CA TYR A 200 26.48 0.44 -22.66
C TYR A 200 25.11 0.24 -23.31
N VAL A 201 24.00 0.36 -22.55
CA VAL A 201 22.63 0.10 -23.01
C VAL A 201 22.56 -1.27 -23.72
N PHE A 202 22.64 -1.30 -25.06
CA PHE A 202 22.64 -2.52 -25.87
C PHE A 202 23.98 -2.84 -26.55
N ASP A 203 24.99 -1.95 -26.51
CA ASP A 203 26.31 -2.17 -27.12
C ASP A 203 27.35 -2.64 -26.08
N PHE A 204 27.12 -3.83 -25.53
CA PHE A 204 28.07 -4.49 -24.63
C PHE A 204 28.61 -5.80 -25.23
N ASP A 205 29.87 -6.09 -24.93
CA ASP A 205 30.51 -7.37 -25.16
C ASP A 205 31.19 -7.84 -23.87
N GLU A 206 31.62 -9.11 -23.84
CA GLU A 206 32.27 -9.70 -22.66
C GLU A 206 33.51 -8.91 -22.22
N ASN A 207 34.31 -8.43 -23.18
CA ASN A 207 35.55 -7.70 -22.91
C ASN A 207 35.26 -6.33 -22.26
N LYS A 208 34.27 -5.59 -22.75
CA LYS A 208 33.81 -4.30 -22.20
C LYS A 208 33.32 -4.47 -20.76
N LEU A 209 32.58 -5.53 -20.46
CA LEU A 209 32.11 -5.82 -19.10
C LEU A 209 33.26 -6.20 -18.16
N LEU A 210 34.25 -6.96 -18.64
CA LEU A 210 35.44 -7.31 -17.86
C LEU A 210 36.31 -6.08 -17.56
N ILE A 211 36.49 -5.18 -18.54
CA ILE A 211 37.19 -3.90 -18.34
C ILE A 211 36.46 -3.06 -17.29
N LEU A 212 35.13 -2.97 -17.36
CA LEU A 212 34.31 -2.24 -16.39
C LEU A 212 34.46 -2.82 -14.97
N ALA A 213 34.50 -4.14 -14.85
CA ALA A 213 34.70 -4.83 -13.57
C ALA A 213 36.12 -4.61 -13.00
N GLN A 214 37.15 -4.62 -13.86
CA GLN A 214 38.55 -4.41 -13.46
C GLN A 214 38.84 -2.97 -13.02
N HIS A 215 38.21 -1.98 -13.65
CA HIS A 215 38.40 -0.57 -13.29
C HIS A 215 37.84 -0.19 -11.92
N TRP A 216 36.95 -1.02 -11.36
CA TRP A 216 36.24 -0.75 -10.12
C TRP A 216 36.67 -1.67 -8.96
N ALA A 217 37.57 -2.62 -9.23
CA ALA A 217 38.22 -3.47 -8.23
C ALA A 217 39.40 -2.75 -7.57
#